data_AF-A0A645CEH3-F1
#
_entry.id   AF-A0A645CEH3-F1
#
_cell.length_a   1.000
_cell.length_b   1.000
_cell.length_c   1.000
_cell.angle_alpha   90.00
_cell.angle_beta   90.00
_cell.angle_gamma   90.00
#
_symmetry.space_group_name_H-M   'P 1'
#
loop_
_entity.id
_entity.type
_entity.pdbx_description
1 polymer ?
#
loop_
_entity_poly.entity_id
_entity_poly.type
_entity_poly.pdbx_seq_one_letter_code
_entity_poly.pdbx_strand_id
1 'polypeptide(L)'
;MSIVSLSPGQTATLTFTAKDTEGYTQTVSNGINYTLTNNSIGTMNGNTFTATNKGSGYIECEKNGAKCYIAVTVGGTLKTVESFDGSRAVSFSFYPNTVKGSSAYVSTASEGSKALQLKYTFASSTSTQAAYAEFSSPIVFNGSPDKLTLSVKGNGTDQWLRGEVTDSKGTLYKVDFTKTLNWSGWKDVSASIPSGVSYPIKLQTIYAVALSNTNTNEQSVSFDNLRAVVADVNISTPANTIFTDNQNVDINNKVVGSYYVSLAGAVNYAGTKSAKYDSARASVSNALEKNSDLIVYAGGSDISTASSIETIKYSDTYNFYNYGATDLSIVQLTAKNGGLRNTQASQWQKFAKDIAAAGNDNVIFIMDCTPSNFSDTLETELMRSALNTIKNSGKDVYVVSTSGYSAWNTVKDGIRYINLPNLFNADGSLNSNFRTLTVKVDGNGMYYDLDTVF
;
A
#
# COMPACT_ATOMS: atom_id res chain seq x y z
N MET A 1 -1.30 0.51 11.81
CA MET A 1 -0.87 0.37 13.22
C MET A 1 -0.48 -1.07 13.44
N SER A 2 0.76 -1.32 13.84
CA SER A 2 1.20 -2.66 14.23
C SER A 2 0.78 -2.88 15.69
N ILE A 3 -0.03 -3.89 15.93
CA ILE A 3 -0.45 -4.30 17.27
C ILE A 3 0.19 -5.65 17.59
N VAL A 4 0.72 -5.79 18.80
CA VAL A 4 1.26 -7.03 19.35
C VAL A 4 0.29 -7.52 20.42
N SER A 5 -0.25 -8.72 20.24
CA SER A 5 -1.10 -9.39 21.24
C SER A 5 -0.43 -10.70 21.63
N LEU A 6 -0.18 -10.88 22.94
CA LEU A 6 0.55 -12.01 23.49
C LEU A 6 -0.16 -12.58 24.70
N SER A 7 -0.03 -13.89 24.94
CA SER A 7 -0.33 -14.48 26.25
C SER A 7 0.83 -14.26 27.23
N PRO A 8 0.59 -14.24 28.55
CA PRO A 8 1.65 -14.29 29.56
C PRO A 8 2.73 -15.34 29.25
N GLY A 9 4.00 -14.93 29.28
CA GLY A 9 5.16 -15.77 28.97
C GLY A 9 5.55 -15.84 27.49
N GLN A 10 4.72 -15.38 26.56
CA GLN A 10 5.09 -15.30 25.14
C GLN A 10 6.00 -14.09 24.86
N THR A 11 6.74 -14.18 23.75
CA THR A 11 7.68 -13.15 23.31
C THR A 11 7.38 -12.68 21.89
N ALA A 12 7.69 -11.42 21.59
CA ALA A 12 7.67 -10.87 20.24
C ALA A 12 8.98 -10.14 19.94
N THR A 13 9.62 -10.49 18.82
CA THR A 13 10.82 -9.79 18.32
C THR A 13 10.40 -8.70 17.34
N LEU A 14 10.88 -7.48 17.58
CA LEU A 14 10.54 -6.30 16.81
C LEU A 14 11.61 -6.03 15.75
N THR A 15 11.17 -5.76 14.52
CA THR A 15 12.03 -5.33 13.40
C THR A 15 11.43 -4.08 12.77
N PHE A 16 12.31 -3.17 12.34
CA PHE A 16 11.92 -1.86 11.82
C PHE A 16 12.57 -1.63 10.47
N THR A 17 11.90 -0.86 9.62
CA THR A 17 12.55 -0.24 8.46
C THR A 17 12.66 1.24 8.75
N ALA A 18 13.89 1.74 8.91
CA ALA A 18 14.14 3.17 9.05
C ALA A 18 14.29 3.79 7.66
N LYS A 19 13.90 5.05 7.55
CA LYS A 19 14.11 5.90 6.37
C LYS A 19 14.89 7.13 6.81
N ASP A 20 15.98 7.46 6.12
CA ASP A 20 16.72 8.69 6.40
C ASP A 20 16.08 9.91 5.72
N THR A 21 16.70 11.09 5.89
CA THR A 21 16.19 12.37 5.35
C THR A 21 16.24 12.43 3.83
N GLU A 22 17.05 11.62 3.17
CA GLU A 22 17.16 11.51 1.72
C GLU A 22 16.32 10.34 1.15
N GLY A 23 15.53 9.70 2.00
CA GLY A 23 14.61 8.66 1.59
C GLY A 23 15.24 7.28 1.36
N TYR A 24 16.50 7.07 1.75
CA TYR A 24 17.10 5.73 1.77
C TYR A 24 16.52 4.91 2.92
N THR A 25 16.23 3.63 2.66
CA THR A 25 15.64 2.73 3.65
C THR A 25 16.61 1.63 4.08
N GLN A 26 16.63 1.31 5.37
CA GLN A 26 17.40 0.19 5.92
C GLN A 26 16.59 -0.53 7.00
N THR A 27 16.71 -1.86 7.05
CA THR A 27 16.20 -2.64 8.19
C THR A 27 17.06 -2.37 9.43
N VAL A 28 16.42 -2.02 10.54
CA VAL A 28 17.07 -1.70 11.81
C VAL A 28 16.52 -2.61 12.91
N SER A 29 17.43 -3.23 13.65
CA SER A 29 17.14 -4.06 14.83
C SER A 29 17.98 -3.69 16.06
N ASN A 30 18.90 -2.73 15.93
CA ASN A 30 19.82 -2.29 16.99
C ASN A 30 19.81 -0.76 17.17
N GLY A 31 20.27 -0.31 18.34
CA GLY A 31 20.35 1.12 18.66
C GLY A 31 18.99 1.82 18.68
N ILE A 32 17.94 1.09 19.05
CA ILE A 32 16.59 1.62 19.30
C ILE A 32 16.38 1.60 20.80
N ASN A 33 15.97 2.73 21.36
CA ASN A 33 15.54 2.84 22.74
C ASN A 33 14.08 2.42 22.84
N TYR A 34 13.76 1.53 23.77
CA TYR A 34 12.40 1.06 23.99
C TYR A 34 11.90 1.52 25.36
N THR A 35 10.75 2.17 25.39
CA THR A 35 10.07 2.57 26.62
C THR A 35 8.67 1.99 26.65
N LEU A 36 8.36 1.23 27.70
CA LEU A 36 7.01 0.72 27.93
C LEU A 36 6.21 1.78 28.69
N THR A 37 5.01 2.08 28.22
CA THR A 37 4.07 2.89 29.00
C THR A 37 3.50 2.16 30.21
N ASN A 38 3.47 0.83 30.14
CA ASN A 38 3.04 0.00 31.23
C ASN A 38 4.09 -1.09 31.48
N ASN A 39 4.91 -0.92 32.52
CA ASN A 39 5.92 -1.91 32.88
C ASN A 39 5.33 -3.18 33.53
N SER A 40 4.04 -3.17 33.89
CA SER A 40 3.41 -4.35 34.49
C SER A 40 3.15 -5.45 33.47
N ILE A 41 3.02 -5.11 32.17
CA ILE A 41 2.64 -6.08 31.12
C ILE A 41 3.82 -6.85 30.55
N GLY A 42 5.06 -6.40 30.76
CA GLY A 42 6.22 -7.09 30.21
C GLY A 42 7.52 -6.34 30.38
N THR A 43 8.57 -6.90 29.76
CA THR A 43 9.93 -6.34 29.77
C THR A 43 10.56 -6.43 28.39
N MET A 44 11.44 -5.48 28.06
CA MET A 44 12.27 -5.55 26.85
C MET A 44 13.64 -6.16 27.16
N ASN A 45 14.13 -7.01 26.26
CA ASN A 45 15.52 -7.42 26.17
C ASN A 45 15.99 -7.25 24.72
N GLY A 46 16.84 -6.25 24.48
CA GLY A 46 17.16 -5.81 23.12
C GLY A 46 15.87 -5.43 22.38
N ASN A 47 15.68 -6.00 21.18
CA ASN A 47 14.47 -5.81 20.38
C ASN A 47 13.37 -6.85 20.65
N THR A 48 13.47 -7.63 21.73
CA THR A 48 12.47 -8.65 22.07
C THR A 48 11.66 -8.22 23.29
N PHE A 49 10.34 -8.17 23.14
CA PHE A 49 9.38 -7.96 24.22
C PHE A 49 8.96 -9.32 24.80
N THR A 50 8.98 -9.45 26.13
CA THR A 50 8.48 -10.62 26.87
C THR A 50 7.26 -10.22 27.70
N ALA A 51 6.13 -10.87 27.43
CA ALA A 51 4.87 -10.64 28.12
C ALA A 51 4.86 -11.26 29.52
N THR A 52 4.38 -10.54 30.53
CA THR A 52 4.30 -11.00 31.92
C THR A 52 2.86 -11.03 32.44
N ASN A 53 2.30 -9.90 32.86
CA ASN A 53 0.95 -9.84 33.41
C ASN A 53 -0.08 -9.39 32.39
N LYS A 54 -1.34 -9.78 32.61
CA LYS A 54 -2.44 -9.30 31.78
C LYS A 54 -2.56 -7.78 31.86
N GLY A 55 -2.85 -7.14 30.72
CA GLY A 55 -3.04 -5.70 30.61
C GLY A 55 -2.74 -5.20 29.21
N SER A 56 -2.77 -3.88 29.05
CA SER A 56 -2.49 -3.21 27.79
C SER A 56 -1.59 -1.99 27.99
N GLY A 57 -0.97 -1.56 26.90
CA GLY A 57 -0.09 -0.39 26.84
C GLY A 57 0.50 -0.27 25.43
N TYR A 58 1.56 0.51 25.29
CA TYR A 58 2.36 0.57 24.07
C TYR A 58 3.85 0.67 24.38
N ILE A 59 4.65 0.22 23.41
CA ILE A 59 6.10 0.40 23.37
C ILE A 59 6.39 1.62 22.51
N GLU A 60 6.97 2.67 23.10
CA GLU A 60 7.64 3.74 22.37
C GLU A 60 9.01 3.23 21.92
N CYS A 61 9.28 3.33 20.63
CA CYS A 61 10.56 3.01 20.02
C CYS A 61 11.18 4.31 19.51
N GLU A 62 12.39 4.63 19.94
CA GLU A 62 13.07 5.88 19.59
C GLU A 62 14.47 5.60 19.03
N LYS A 63 14.82 6.27 17.93
CA LYS A 63 16.17 6.26 17.36
C LYS A 63 16.46 7.60 16.71
N ASN A 64 17.51 8.28 17.16
CA ASN A 64 17.93 9.58 16.63
C ASN A 64 16.79 10.62 16.59
N GLY A 65 15.91 10.62 17.59
CA GLY A 65 14.76 11.52 17.68
C GLY A 65 13.53 11.10 16.86
N ALA A 66 13.65 10.12 15.95
CA ALA A 66 12.49 9.52 15.30
C ALA A 66 11.80 8.53 16.24
N LYS A 67 10.48 8.64 16.36
CA LYS A 67 9.65 7.84 17.26
C LYS A 67 8.62 7.02 16.51
N CYS A 68 8.38 5.80 16.97
CA CYS A 68 7.20 5.04 16.60
C CYS A 68 6.60 4.31 17.81
N TYR A 69 5.31 3.97 17.70
CA TYR A 69 4.56 3.44 18.82
C TYR A 69 3.88 2.13 18.41
N ILE A 70 4.12 1.09 19.21
CA ILE A 70 3.57 -0.26 18.99
C ILE A 70 2.60 -0.55 20.11
N ALA A 71 1.31 -0.69 19.78
CA ALA A 71 0.30 -1.09 20.74
C ALA A 71 0.56 -2.54 21.19
N VAL A 72 0.54 -2.78 22.51
CA VAL A 72 0.76 -4.09 23.12
C VAL A 72 -0.38 -4.47 24.03
N THR A 73 -0.91 -5.67 23.85
CA THR A 73 -1.86 -6.30 24.78
C THR A 73 -1.29 -7.63 25.25
N VAL A 74 -1.26 -7.82 26.56
CA VAL A 74 -0.89 -9.08 27.20
C VAL A 74 -2.13 -9.69 27.84
N GLY A 75 -2.46 -10.91 27.46
CA GLY A 75 -3.76 -11.50 27.73
C GLY A 75 -4.89 -10.78 26.97
N GLY A 76 -6.04 -11.44 26.91
CA GLY A 76 -7.27 -10.88 26.36
C GLY A 76 -8.45 -11.73 26.79
N THR A 77 -9.66 -11.26 26.51
CA THR A 77 -10.87 -12.06 26.66
C THR A 77 -11.27 -12.66 25.32
N LEU A 78 -11.86 -13.85 25.38
CA LEU A 78 -12.48 -14.46 24.23
C LEU A 78 -13.72 -13.63 23.87
N LYS A 79 -13.69 -12.92 22.74
CA LYS A 79 -14.83 -12.12 22.26
C LYS A 79 -15.36 -12.67 20.96
N THR A 80 -16.66 -12.50 20.74
CA THR A 80 -17.33 -12.83 19.48
C THR A 80 -16.87 -11.86 18.39
N VAL A 81 -16.33 -12.43 17.32
CA VAL A 81 -15.89 -11.73 16.10
C VAL A 81 -16.98 -11.80 15.04
N GLU A 82 -17.70 -12.92 14.96
CA GLU A 82 -18.85 -13.10 14.08
C GLU A 82 -19.91 -13.98 14.75
N SER A 83 -21.11 -13.45 14.93
CA SER A 83 -22.25 -14.18 15.53
C SER A 83 -23.20 -14.82 14.51
N PHE A 84 -23.04 -14.58 13.21
CA PHE A 84 -23.90 -15.08 12.12
C PHE A 84 -25.35 -14.59 12.12
N ASP A 85 -25.81 -13.90 13.17
CA ASP A 85 -27.12 -13.24 13.23
C ASP A 85 -27.35 -12.23 12.10
N GLY A 86 -26.30 -11.50 11.73
CA GLY A 86 -26.31 -10.49 10.68
C GLY A 86 -26.53 -11.05 9.27
N SER A 87 -26.53 -12.37 9.10
CA SER A 87 -26.79 -13.04 7.81
C SER A 87 -25.86 -12.55 6.69
N ARG A 88 -24.55 -12.42 6.98
CA ARG A 88 -23.52 -12.00 6.03
C ARG A 88 -23.60 -12.81 4.72
N ALA A 89 -23.27 -12.18 3.59
CA ALA A 89 -23.32 -12.86 2.29
C ALA A 89 -22.31 -14.02 2.23
N VAL A 90 -22.80 -15.21 1.84
CA VAL A 90 -22.02 -16.45 1.74
C VAL A 90 -22.40 -17.19 0.46
N SER A 91 -21.40 -17.63 -0.30
CA SER A 91 -21.57 -18.53 -1.44
C SER A 91 -21.16 -19.96 -1.09
N PHE A 92 -21.77 -20.93 -1.80
CA PHE A 92 -21.35 -22.32 -1.75
C PHE A 92 -20.38 -22.60 -2.90
N SER A 93 -19.25 -23.22 -2.59
CA SER A 93 -18.34 -23.79 -3.58
C SER A 93 -17.88 -25.18 -3.16
N PHE A 94 -17.17 -25.88 -4.04
CA PHE A 94 -16.88 -27.29 -3.85
C PHE A 94 -15.64 -27.78 -4.60
N TYR A 95 -15.10 -28.91 -4.15
CA TYR A 95 -14.08 -29.67 -4.86
C TYR A 95 -14.23 -31.19 -4.59
N PRO A 96 -14.15 -32.07 -5.59
CA PRO A 96 -14.23 -31.79 -7.03
C PRO A 96 -15.70 -31.57 -7.45
N ASN A 97 -15.97 -31.50 -8.76
CA ASN A 97 -17.32 -31.23 -9.30
C ASN A 97 -18.40 -32.28 -9.00
N THR A 98 -18.04 -33.39 -8.35
CA THR A 98 -18.98 -34.41 -7.87
C THR A 98 -19.68 -34.02 -6.58
N VAL A 99 -19.13 -33.05 -5.84
CA VAL A 99 -19.70 -32.58 -4.58
C VAL A 99 -20.87 -31.64 -4.87
N LYS A 100 -22.00 -31.89 -4.20
CA LYS A 100 -23.21 -31.06 -4.28
C LYS A 100 -23.50 -30.47 -2.90
N GLY A 101 -24.16 -29.32 -2.83
CA GLY A 101 -24.49 -28.71 -1.56
C GLY A 101 -25.01 -27.30 -1.66
N SER A 102 -25.14 -26.66 -0.50
CA SER A 102 -25.58 -25.27 -0.33
C SER A 102 -25.15 -24.71 1.03
N SER A 103 -25.11 -23.39 1.13
CA SER A 103 -24.97 -22.65 2.39
C SER A 103 -26.25 -21.87 2.67
N ALA A 104 -26.72 -21.86 3.92
CA ALA A 104 -27.94 -21.16 4.32
C ALA A 104 -27.93 -20.79 5.80
N TYR A 105 -28.64 -19.72 6.17
CA TYR A 105 -28.86 -19.39 7.58
C TYR A 105 -30.06 -20.16 8.14
N VAL A 106 -29.93 -20.69 9.36
CA VAL A 106 -30.95 -21.44 10.07
C VAL A 106 -31.22 -20.84 11.45
N SER A 107 -32.43 -20.99 11.97
CA SER A 107 -32.82 -20.47 13.30
C SER A 107 -32.35 -21.32 14.48
N THR A 108 -31.74 -22.48 14.22
CA THR A 108 -31.14 -23.30 15.27
C THR A 108 -29.72 -22.81 15.50
N ALA A 109 -29.55 -21.89 16.44
CA ALA A 109 -28.26 -21.29 16.81
C ALA A 109 -27.68 -21.91 18.09
N SER A 110 -26.39 -21.70 18.32
CA SER A 110 -25.72 -21.97 19.60
C SER A 110 -25.90 -20.79 20.57
N GLU A 111 -25.89 -19.58 20.02
CA GLU A 111 -26.09 -18.31 20.69
C GLU A 111 -26.82 -17.36 19.72
N GLY A 112 -27.60 -16.40 20.23
CA GLY A 112 -28.35 -15.48 19.36
C GLY A 112 -29.52 -16.16 18.63
N SER A 113 -29.76 -15.73 17.39
CA SER A 113 -30.98 -16.02 16.62
C SER A 113 -30.77 -16.87 15.37
N LYS A 114 -29.56 -16.87 14.80
CA LYS A 114 -29.23 -17.61 13.57
C LYS A 114 -27.84 -18.23 13.62
N ALA A 115 -27.69 -19.36 12.94
CA ALA A 115 -26.41 -19.96 12.62
C ALA A 115 -26.26 -20.15 11.11
N LEU A 116 -25.02 -20.27 10.63
CA LEU A 116 -24.75 -20.62 9.24
C LEU A 116 -24.64 -22.14 9.11
N GLN A 117 -25.40 -22.71 8.19
CA GLN A 117 -25.41 -24.13 7.88
C GLN A 117 -24.81 -24.38 6.51
N LEU A 118 -23.94 -25.38 6.44
CA LEU A 118 -23.42 -25.94 5.20
C LEU A 118 -24.01 -27.34 5.02
N LYS A 119 -24.79 -27.53 3.94
CA LYS A 119 -25.30 -28.83 3.50
C LYS A 119 -24.47 -29.34 2.34
N TYR A 120 -24.12 -30.61 2.33
CA TYR A 120 -23.32 -31.20 1.27
C TYR A 120 -23.48 -32.71 1.16
N THR A 121 -23.20 -33.22 -0.03
CA THR A 121 -23.15 -34.65 -0.34
C THR A 121 -21.82 -34.96 -1.01
N PHE A 122 -21.01 -35.79 -0.36
CA PHE A 122 -19.77 -36.32 -0.92
C PHE A 122 -20.04 -37.63 -1.65
N ALA A 123 -19.40 -37.84 -2.78
CA ALA A 123 -19.46 -39.10 -3.51
C ALA A 123 -18.66 -40.19 -2.78
N SER A 124 -18.88 -41.46 -3.12
CA SER A 124 -17.98 -42.54 -2.71
C SER A 124 -16.64 -42.35 -3.41
N SER A 125 -15.56 -42.14 -2.67
CA SER A 125 -14.25 -41.82 -3.24
C SER A 125 -13.13 -42.06 -2.24
N THR A 126 -11.96 -42.47 -2.74
CA THR A 126 -10.69 -42.48 -1.99
C THR A 126 -9.93 -41.15 -2.09
N SER A 127 -10.43 -40.21 -2.89
CA SER A 127 -9.85 -38.88 -3.08
C SER A 127 -10.50 -37.84 -2.17
N THR A 128 -9.74 -36.77 -1.90
CA THR A 128 -10.22 -35.66 -1.07
C THR A 128 -11.40 -34.94 -1.69
N GLN A 129 -12.42 -34.67 -0.89
CA GLN A 129 -13.60 -33.90 -1.24
C GLN A 129 -13.84 -32.80 -0.20
N ALA A 130 -14.25 -31.62 -0.65
CA ALA A 130 -14.48 -30.46 0.19
C ALA A 130 -15.73 -29.68 -0.24
N ALA A 131 -16.46 -29.17 0.75
CA ALA A 131 -17.62 -28.30 0.58
C ALA A 131 -17.35 -27.02 1.37
N TYR A 132 -17.45 -25.87 0.71
CA TYR A 132 -17.02 -24.58 1.27
C TYR A 132 -18.22 -23.65 1.49
N ALA A 133 -18.22 -22.99 2.65
CA ALA A 133 -18.94 -21.75 2.86
C ALA A 133 -17.95 -20.59 2.67
N GLU A 134 -18.09 -19.87 1.55
CA GLU A 134 -17.22 -18.77 1.17
C GLU A 134 -17.84 -17.43 1.56
N PHE A 135 -17.13 -16.63 2.36
CA PHE A 135 -17.62 -15.32 2.75
C PHE A 135 -17.36 -14.31 1.63
N SER A 136 -18.41 -13.66 1.11
CA SER A 136 -18.25 -12.63 0.08
C SER A 136 -17.41 -11.43 0.57
N SER A 137 -17.42 -11.19 1.88
CA SER A 137 -16.47 -10.31 2.56
C SER A 137 -15.79 -11.08 3.70
N PRO A 138 -14.45 -11.22 3.68
CA PRO A 138 -13.72 -11.97 4.71
C PRO A 138 -13.98 -11.45 6.12
N ILE A 139 -14.01 -12.35 7.10
CA ILE A 139 -14.09 -11.97 8.52
C ILE A 139 -12.72 -11.49 8.97
N VAL A 140 -12.62 -10.23 9.38
CA VAL A 140 -11.37 -9.60 9.81
C VAL A 140 -11.15 -9.82 11.29
N PHE A 141 -9.99 -10.35 11.66
CA PHE A 141 -9.55 -10.44 13.04
C PHE A 141 -8.56 -9.32 13.31
N ASN A 142 -9.03 -8.32 14.05
CA ASN A 142 -8.17 -7.26 14.56
C ASN A 142 -7.31 -7.79 15.72
N GLY A 143 -6.09 -7.28 15.86
CA GLY A 143 -5.13 -7.83 16.82
C GLY A 143 -4.29 -8.96 16.22
N SER A 144 -3.68 -9.76 17.08
CA SER A 144 -2.90 -10.94 16.69
C SER A 144 -3.34 -12.20 17.44
N PRO A 145 -4.57 -12.70 17.21
CA PRO A 145 -5.05 -13.90 17.90
C PRO A 145 -4.24 -15.13 17.49
N ASP A 146 -3.79 -15.92 18.47
CA ASP A 146 -3.09 -17.19 18.24
C ASP A 146 -4.03 -18.37 18.00
N LYS A 147 -5.33 -18.19 18.28
CA LYS A 147 -6.37 -19.22 18.17
C LYS A 147 -7.72 -18.63 17.81
N LEU A 148 -8.47 -19.34 16.98
CA LEU A 148 -9.87 -19.08 16.66
C LEU A 148 -10.74 -20.16 17.31
N THR A 149 -11.88 -19.78 17.88
CA THR A 149 -12.85 -20.70 18.47
C THR A 149 -14.19 -20.58 17.77
N LEU A 150 -14.79 -21.71 17.40
CA LEU A 150 -16.06 -21.75 16.66
C LEU A 150 -17.00 -22.73 17.35
N SER A 151 -18.26 -22.34 17.56
CA SER A 151 -19.29 -23.26 18.01
C SER A 151 -19.80 -24.03 16.80
N VAL A 152 -19.76 -25.37 16.87
CA VAL A 152 -20.07 -26.26 15.74
C VAL A 152 -21.08 -27.32 16.14
N LYS A 153 -22.17 -27.41 15.37
CA LYS A 153 -23.14 -28.49 15.46
C LYS A 153 -22.68 -29.65 14.61
N GLY A 154 -22.21 -30.71 15.27
CA GLY A 154 -21.65 -31.90 14.64
C GLY A 154 -22.70 -32.70 13.86
N ASN A 155 -22.22 -33.53 12.93
CA ASN A 155 -23.04 -34.35 12.05
C ASN A 155 -22.82 -35.86 12.24
N GLY A 156 -22.01 -36.26 13.24
CA GLY A 156 -21.72 -37.65 13.53
C GLY A 156 -20.69 -38.31 12.60
N THR A 157 -19.98 -37.55 11.76
CA THR A 157 -19.01 -38.11 10.78
C THR A 157 -17.55 -37.92 11.19
N ASP A 158 -16.64 -38.68 10.58
CA ASP A 158 -15.18 -38.52 10.73
C ASP A 158 -14.58 -37.50 9.75
N GLN A 159 -15.41 -36.58 9.25
CA GLN A 159 -14.99 -35.50 8.37
C GLN A 159 -14.36 -34.37 9.18
N TRP A 160 -13.46 -33.63 8.56
CA TRP A 160 -12.77 -32.52 9.20
C TRP A 160 -13.53 -31.22 8.96
N LEU A 161 -13.33 -30.26 9.85
CA LEU A 161 -13.75 -28.88 9.65
C LEU A 161 -12.50 -27.99 9.64
N ARG A 162 -12.37 -27.18 8.60
CA ARG A 162 -11.23 -26.31 8.35
C ARG A 162 -11.67 -24.89 8.02
N GLY A 163 -10.71 -23.97 8.07
CA GLY A 163 -10.86 -22.63 7.52
C GLY A 163 -9.64 -22.20 6.72
N GLU A 164 -9.84 -21.21 5.84
CA GLU A 164 -8.76 -20.55 5.11
C GLU A 164 -8.59 -19.12 5.57
N VAL A 165 -7.39 -18.81 6.04
CA VAL A 165 -7.02 -17.53 6.61
C VAL A 165 -5.97 -16.87 5.71
N THR A 166 -6.16 -15.60 5.36
CA THR A 166 -5.18 -14.80 4.62
C THR A 166 -4.56 -13.77 5.54
N ASP A 167 -3.24 -13.67 5.48
CA ASP A 167 -2.46 -12.70 6.25
C ASP A 167 -2.44 -11.31 5.60
N SER A 168 -1.85 -10.33 6.28
CA SER A 168 -1.77 -8.96 5.78
C SER A 168 -0.88 -8.79 4.54
N LYS A 169 -0.10 -9.81 4.17
CA LYS A 169 0.74 -9.86 2.96
C LYS A 169 0.05 -10.59 1.81
N GLY A 170 -1.17 -11.09 2.01
CA GLY A 170 -1.91 -11.85 1.00
C GLY A 170 -1.58 -13.35 0.97
N THR A 171 -0.82 -13.87 1.93
CA THR A 171 -0.47 -15.30 2.01
C THR A 171 -1.62 -16.09 2.62
N LEU A 172 -2.02 -17.19 1.99
CA LEU A 172 -3.12 -18.06 2.45
C LEU A 172 -2.60 -19.22 3.31
N TYR A 173 -3.27 -19.44 4.43
CA TYR A 173 -3.01 -20.50 5.40
C TYR A 173 -4.27 -21.31 5.65
N LYS A 174 -4.12 -22.64 5.76
CA LYS A 174 -5.21 -23.54 6.18
C LYS A 174 -5.11 -23.78 7.69
N VAL A 175 -6.24 -23.65 8.37
CA VAL A 175 -6.34 -23.89 9.82
C VAL A 175 -7.36 -24.99 10.10
N ASP A 176 -6.99 -25.95 10.95
CA ASP A 176 -7.83 -27.10 11.30
C ASP A 176 -8.62 -26.76 12.57
N PHE A 177 -9.95 -26.63 12.49
CA PHE A 177 -10.80 -26.50 13.69
C PHE A 177 -10.98 -27.84 14.39
N THR A 178 -11.14 -28.91 13.62
CA THR A 178 -11.25 -30.28 14.13
C THR A 178 -11.00 -31.29 12.99
N LYS A 179 -10.55 -32.49 13.34
CA LYS A 179 -10.35 -33.60 12.40
C LYS A 179 -11.50 -34.61 12.39
N THR A 180 -12.51 -34.42 13.24
CA THR A 180 -13.74 -35.21 13.26
C THR A 180 -14.93 -34.28 13.51
N LEU A 181 -16.13 -34.72 13.12
CA LEU A 181 -17.43 -34.10 13.42
C LEU A 181 -18.36 -35.10 14.15
N ASN A 182 -17.76 -36.10 14.82
CA ASN A 182 -18.39 -37.30 15.39
C ASN A 182 -19.13 -37.06 16.72
N TRP A 183 -19.83 -35.93 16.84
CA TRP A 183 -20.72 -35.63 17.95
C TRP A 183 -22.07 -35.14 17.44
N SER A 184 -23.05 -35.14 18.34
CA SER A 184 -24.35 -34.50 18.15
C SER A 184 -24.42 -33.20 18.96
N GLY A 185 -25.24 -32.26 18.51
CA GLY A 185 -25.39 -30.96 19.19
C GLY A 185 -24.19 -30.03 19.00
N TRP A 186 -24.22 -28.90 19.72
CA TRP A 186 -23.21 -27.85 19.65
C TRP A 186 -22.00 -28.16 20.52
N LYS A 187 -20.79 -27.92 19.97
CA LYS A 187 -19.52 -28.04 20.67
C LYS A 187 -18.56 -26.96 20.18
N ASP A 188 -17.80 -26.38 21.10
CA ASP A 188 -16.72 -25.46 20.75
C ASP A 188 -15.51 -26.24 20.25
N VAL A 189 -15.06 -25.89 19.05
CA VAL A 189 -13.82 -26.38 18.43
C VAL A 189 -12.90 -25.19 18.19
N SER A 190 -11.62 -25.45 17.92
CA SER A 190 -10.68 -24.34 17.76
C SER A 190 -9.51 -24.66 16.86
N ALA A 191 -9.04 -23.63 16.16
CA ALA A 191 -7.94 -23.71 15.23
C ALA A 191 -6.81 -22.78 15.68
N SER A 192 -5.58 -23.30 15.77
CA SER A 192 -4.39 -22.49 16.02
C SER A 192 -3.96 -21.75 14.76
N ILE A 193 -3.54 -20.49 14.90
CA ILE A 193 -2.94 -19.72 13.81
C ILE A 193 -1.46 -20.12 13.66
N PRO A 194 -0.99 -20.45 12.45
CA PRO A 194 0.41 -20.81 12.22
C PRO A 194 1.39 -19.70 12.65
N SER A 195 2.58 -20.08 13.11
CA SER A 195 3.66 -19.14 13.37
C SER A 195 4.09 -18.43 12.08
N GLY A 196 4.48 -17.15 12.17
CA GLY A 196 4.99 -16.37 11.04
C GLY A 196 3.92 -15.67 10.18
N VAL A 197 2.65 -15.78 10.56
CA VAL A 197 1.53 -15.07 9.94
C VAL A 197 1.63 -13.56 10.22
N SER A 198 1.36 -12.74 9.20
CA SER A 198 1.31 -11.28 9.32
C SER A 198 -0.11 -10.80 9.62
N TYR A 199 -0.31 -9.97 10.64
CA TYR A 199 -1.64 -9.50 11.05
C TYR A 199 -2.00 -8.11 10.46
N PRO A 200 -3.30 -7.77 10.31
CA PRO A 200 -4.48 -8.56 10.66
C PRO A 200 -4.70 -9.74 9.71
N ILE A 201 -5.31 -10.81 10.22
CA ILE A 201 -5.70 -11.97 9.43
C ILE A 201 -7.17 -11.87 9.00
N LYS A 202 -7.51 -12.53 7.90
CA LYS A 202 -8.85 -12.55 7.31
C LYS A 202 -9.29 -13.99 7.06
N LEU A 203 -10.40 -14.43 7.65
CA LEU A 203 -10.99 -15.74 7.34
C LEU A 203 -11.87 -15.63 6.09
N GLN A 204 -11.51 -16.35 5.04
CA GLN A 204 -12.22 -16.35 3.75
C GLN A 204 -13.28 -17.45 3.68
N THR A 205 -12.97 -18.63 4.19
CA THR A 205 -13.82 -19.81 4.06
C THR A 205 -13.84 -20.62 5.34
N ILE A 206 -14.98 -21.26 5.61
CA ILE A 206 -15.10 -22.40 6.53
C ILE A 206 -15.61 -23.58 5.70
N TYR A 207 -14.98 -24.74 5.82
CA TYR A 207 -15.28 -25.86 4.92
C TYR A 207 -15.15 -27.22 5.58
N ALA A 208 -16.04 -28.13 5.19
CA ALA A 208 -15.98 -29.53 5.55
C ALA A 208 -15.11 -30.27 4.54
N VAL A 209 -14.25 -31.19 4.99
CA VAL A 209 -13.39 -31.97 4.11
C VAL A 209 -13.35 -33.44 4.55
N ALA A 210 -13.37 -34.33 3.56
CA ALA A 210 -13.17 -35.76 3.73
C ALA A 210 -11.97 -36.19 2.88
N LEU A 211 -10.98 -36.87 3.46
CA LEU A 211 -9.83 -37.39 2.71
C LEU A 211 -10.20 -38.60 1.85
N SER A 212 -11.17 -39.38 2.34
CA SER A 212 -11.92 -40.41 1.63
C SER A 212 -13.36 -40.39 2.18
N ASN A 213 -14.31 -40.93 1.43
CA ASN A 213 -15.71 -40.96 1.82
C ASN A 213 -16.39 -42.21 1.27
N THR A 214 -17.13 -42.92 2.11
CA THR A 214 -18.03 -44.03 1.72
C THR A 214 -19.49 -43.73 2.01
N ASN A 215 -19.77 -42.74 2.88
CA ASN A 215 -21.10 -42.30 3.24
C ASN A 215 -21.61 -41.27 2.21
N THR A 216 -22.53 -41.69 1.34
CA THR A 216 -23.10 -40.83 0.29
C THR A 216 -24.40 -40.15 0.69
N ASN A 217 -24.79 -40.21 1.97
CA ASN A 217 -25.95 -39.49 2.47
C ASN A 217 -25.64 -37.99 2.58
N GLU A 218 -26.66 -37.15 2.34
CA GLU A 218 -26.54 -35.71 2.60
C GLU A 218 -26.14 -35.47 4.06
N GLN A 219 -25.14 -34.62 4.25
CA GLN A 219 -24.64 -34.19 5.55
C GLN A 219 -24.92 -32.70 5.75
N SER A 220 -25.01 -32.28 7.00
CA SER A 220 -25.12 -30.86 7.34
C SER A 220 -24.30 -30.55 8.59
N VAL A 221 -23.47 -29.51 8.53
CA VAL A 221 -22.76 -28.95 9.67
C VAL A 221 -23.22 -27.51 9.86
N SER A 222 -23.49 -27.10 11.10
CA SER A 222 -23.84 -25.70 11.41
C SER A 222 -22.77 -25.08 12.28
N PHE A 223 -22.50 -23.80 12.07
CA PHE A 223 -21.45 -23.05 12.73
C PHE A 223 -21.98 -21.71 13.18
N ASP A 224 -21.52 -21.31 14.36
CA ASP A 224 -22.02 -20.16 15.07
C ASP A 224 -20.93 -19.61 16.02
N ASN A 225 -21.11 -18.37 16.49
CA ASN A 225 -20.32 -17.73 17.53
C ASN A 225 -18.80 -17.89 17.34
N LEU A 226 -18.30 -17.42 16.19
CA LEU A 226 -16.87 -17.37 15.91
C LEU A 226 -16.21 -16.32 16.79
N ARG A 227 -15.26 -16.76 17.60
CA ARG A 227 -14.59 -15.99 18.64
C ARG A 227 -13.08 -16.02 18.48
N ALA A 228 -12.44 -14.97 18.98
CA ALA A 228 -10.99 -14.90 19.10
C ALA A 228 -10.62 -14.16 20.39
N VAL A 229 -9.43 -14.45 20.91
CA VAL A 229 -8.86 -13.64 21.99
C VAL A 229 -8.43 -12.30 21.40
N VAL A 230 -9.09 -11.23 21.81
CA VAL A 230 -8.77 -9.87 21.36
C VAL A 230 -8.50 -8.99 22.56
N ALA A 231 -7.77 -7.89 22.33
CA ALA A 231 -7.47 -6.92 23.36
C ALA A 231 -8.76 -6.36 24.01
N ASP A 232 -8.72 -6.20 25.34
CA ASP A 232 -9.87 -5.67 26.08
C ASP A 232 -10.07 -4.16 25.89
N VAL A 233 -9.03 -3.46 25.40
CA VAL A 233 -8.97 -2.00 25.36
C VAL A 233 -8.46 -1.52 24.01
N ASN A 234 -9.08 -0.47 23.46
CA ASN A 234 -8.50 0.31 22.36
C ASN A 234 -7.30 1.10 22.89
N ILE A 235 -6.09 0.69 22.50
CA ILE A 235 -4.86 1.38 22.90
C ILE A 235 -4.71 2.63 22.03
N SER A 236 -4.82 3.81 22.62
CA SER A 236 -4.43 5.06 21.97
C SER A 236 -2.91 5.21 22.02
N THR A 237 -2.29 5.36 20.86
CA THR A 237 -0.86 5.63 20.72
C THR A 237 -0.67 7.04 20.15
N PRO A 238 0.42 7.75 20.49
CA PRO A 238 0.80 8.94 19.76
C PRO A 238 1.06 8.64 18.27
N ALA A 239 1.12 9.69 17.45
CA ALA A 239 1.47 9.54 16.03
C ALA A 239 2.96 9.23 15.87
N ASN A 240 3.28 8.29 14.97
CA ASN A 240 4.66 8.03 14.58
C ASN A 240 5.28 9.28 13.94
N THR A 241 6.59 9.43 14.06
CA THR A 241 7.35 10.37 13.24
C THR A 241 7.10 10.05 11.76
N ILE A 242 6.67 11.07 11.02
CA ILE A 242 6.48 10.99 9.58
C ILE A 242 7.72 11.49 8.86
N PHE A 243 8.06 10.86 7.74
CA PHE A 243 9.09 11.36 6.86
C PHE A 243 8.66 12.71 6.28
N THR A 244 9.56 13.68 6.31
CA THR A 244 9.38 14.99 5.69
C THR A 244 10.53 15.19 4.71
N ASP A 245 10.20 15.51 3.46
CA ASP A 245 11.20 15.86 2.45
C ASP A 245 11.69 17.28 2.72
N ASN A 246 12.98 17.43 3.02
CA ASN A 246 13.62 18.71 3.31
C ASN A 246 13.72 19.64 2.08
N GLN A 247 13.57 19.09 0.87
CA GLN A 247 13.59 19.86 -0.37
C GLN A 247 12.19 20.31 -0.81
N ASN A 248 11.12 19.78 -0.21
CA ASN A 248 9.76 20.26 -0.42
C ASN A 248 9.49 21.44 0.52
N VAL A 249 9.52 22.67 0.00
CA VAL A 249 9.47 23.92 0.76
C VAL A 249 8.55 24.92 0.07
N ASP A 250 7.97 25.83 0.84
CA ASP A 250 7.16 26.92 0.28
C ASP A 250 8.03 27.92 -0.50
N ILE A 251 7.72 28.15 -1.79
CA ILE A 251 8.45 29.06 -2.68
C ILE A 251 7.55 30.25 -3.05
N ASN A 252 7.48 31.21 -2.14
CA ASN A 252 6.59 32.37 -2.30
C ASN A 252 7.17 33.51 -3.15
N ASN A 253 8.51 33.67 -3.14
CA ASN A 253 9.20 34.80 -3.77
C ASN A 253 10.54 34.36 -4.35
N LYS A 254 11.01 35.09 -5.37
CA LYS A 254 12.37 34.90 -5.89
C LYS A 254 13.41 35.35 -4.86
N VAL A 255 14.43 34.52 -4.73
CA VAL A 255 15.66 34.78 -3.99
C VAL A 255 16.76 35.14 -4.98
N VAL A 256 17.53 36.19 -4.68
CA VAL A 256 18.66 36.64 -5.51
C VAL A 256 19.70 35.52 -5.62
N GLY A 257 20.18 35.28 -6.84
CA GLY A 257 21.16 34.23 -7.12
C GLY A 257 20.56 32.84 -7.30
N SER A 258 19.22 32.72 -7.33
CA SER A 258 18.52 31.47 -7.65
C SER A 258 17.84 31.54 -9.01
N TYR A 259 17.68 30.38 -9.65
CA TYR A 259 16.97 30.20 -10.91
C TYR A 259 15.69 29.39 -10.69
N TYR A 260 14.58 29.80 -11.31
CA TYR A 260 13.26 29.22 -11.05
C TYR A 260 12.67 28.57 -12.31
N VAL A 261 12.37 27.28 -12.21
CA VAL A 261 11.72 26.50 -13.26
C VAL A 261 10.30 26.16 -12.81
N SER A 262 9.29 26.64 -13.53
CA SER A 262 7.88 26.34 -13.24
C SER A 262 7.32 25.36 -14.26
N LEU A 263 6.73 24.27 -13.77
CA LEU A 263 6.28 23.14 -14.56
C LEU A 263 4.79 22.87 -14.36
N ALA A 264 4.13 22.47 -15.44
CA ALA A 264 2.76 21.98 -15.44
C ALA A 264 2.63 20.66 -16.19
N GLY A 265 1.67 19.82 -15.78
CA GLY A 265 1.24 18.64 -16.53
C GLY A 265 0.54 18.99 -17.85
N ALA A 266 -0.25 18.06 -18.40
CA ALA A 266 -0.97 18.34 -19.63
C ALA A 266 -2.04 19.42 -19.42
N VAL A 267 -2.07 20.41 -20.32
CA VAL A 267 -3.02 21.54 -20.30
C VAL A 267 -3.92 21.56 -21.54
N ASN A 268 -3.67 20.68 -22.51
CA ASN A 268 -4.56 20.48 -23.65
C ASN A 268 -5.69 19.49 -23.31
N TYR A 269 -6.76 19.53 -24.09
CA TYR A 269 -7.83 18.54 -24.03
C TYR A 269 -8.36 18.27 -25.44
N ALA A 270 -8.41 16.99 -25.80
CA ALA A 270 -8.82 16.54 -27.14
C ALA A 270 -10.34 16.36 -27.28
N GLY A 271 -11.07 16.20 -26.17
CA GLY A 271 -12.52 16.04 -26.18
C GLY A 271 -13.29 17.37 -26.30
N THR A 272 -14.59 17.33 -26.03
CA THR A 272 -15.44 18.53 -26.01
C THR A 272 -15.01 19.50 -24.91
N LYS A 273 -14.43 20.63 -25.31
CA LYS A 273 -13.92 21.66 -24.40
C LYS A 273 -15.06 22.27 -23.58
N SER A 274 -14.88 22.34 -22.26
CA SER A 274 -15.83 23.00 -21.37
C SER A 274 -15.75 24.52 -21.49
N ALA A 275 -16.76 25.24 -20.99
CA ALA A 275 -16.76 26.71 -20.94
C ALA A 275 -15.60 27.29 -20.10
N LYS A 276 -14.97 26.49 -19.23
CA LYS A 276 -13.81 26.88 -18.42
C LYS A 276 -12.47 26.60 -19.10
N TYR A 277 -12.45 26.02 -20.32
CA TYR A 277 -11.22 25.54 -20.95
C TYR A 277 -10.15 26.63 -21.08
N ASP A 278 -10.50 27.77 -21.69
CA ASP A 278 -9.52 28.83 -21.94
C ASP A 278 -9.15 29.61 -20.66
N SER A 279 -10.12 29.88 -19.79
CA SER A 279 -9.87 30.59 -18.52
C SER A 279 -9.03 29.78 -17.54
N ALA A 280 -9.23 28.46 -17.48
CA ALA A 280 -8.39 27.59 -16.67
C ALA A 280 -6.96 27.54 -17.20
N ARG A 281 -6.77 27.42 -18.52
CA ARG A 281 -5.44 27.42 -19.14
C ARG A 281 -4.71 28.74 -18.94
N ALA A 282 -5.41 29.87 -19.06
CA ALA A 282 -4.87 31.18 -18.74
C ALA A 282 -4.46 31.29 -17.26
N SER A 283 -5.24 30.71 -16.35
CA SER A 283 -4.89 30.66 -14.91
C SER A 283 -3.61 29.85 -14.68
N VAL A 284 -3.44 28.73 -15.38
CA VAL A 284 -2.19 27.94 -15.34
C VAL A 284 -1.03 28.75 -15.92
N SER A 285 -1.18 29.39 -17.09
CA SER A 285 -0.12 30.24 -17.65
C SER A 285 0.31 31.34 -16.67
N ASN A 286 -0.64 32.04 -16.06
CA ASN A 286 -0.35 33.08 -15.08
C ASN A 286 0.36 32.52 -13.84
N ALA A 287 -0.03 31.34 -13.37
CA ALA A 287 0.64 30.66 -12.26
C ALA A 287 2.09 30.29 -12.61
N LEU A 288 2.32 29.76 -13.81
CA LEU A 288 3.67 29.41 -14.28
C LEU A 288 4.55 30.63 -14.55
N GLU A 289 3.97 31.77 -14.94
CA GLU A 289 4.75 33.01 -15.17
C GLU A 289 5.17 33.69 -13.87
N LYS A 290 4.45 33.43 -12.77
CA LYS A 290 4.73 34.03 -11.47
C LYS A 290 6.09 33.57 -10.95
N ASN A 291 7.02 34.50 -10.80
CA ASN A 291 8.35 34.29 -10.19
C ASN A 291 9.27 33.30 -10.93
N SER A 292 9.03 33.03 -12.22
CA SER A 292 9.79 32.04 -13.00
C SER A 292 10.88 32.65 -13.87
N ASP A 293 11.94 31.89 -14.12
CA ASP A 293 12.95 32.16 -15.15
C ASP A 293 12.80 31.24 -16.37
N LEU A 294 12.15 30.09 -16.18
CA LEU A 294 11.86 29.11 -17.21
C LEU A 294 10.48 28.49 -16.97
N ILE A 295 9.70 28.35 -18.04
CA ILE A 295 8.42 27.64 -18.02
C ILE A 295 8.56 26.31 -18.75
N VAL A 296 8.02 25.24 -18.18
CA VAL A 296 7.97 23.94 -18.83
C VAL A 296 6.55 23.38 -18.80
N TYR A 297 5.93 23.29 -19.96
CA TYR A 297 4.77 22.43 -20.13
C TYR A 297 5.27 20.99 -20.27
N ALA A 298 5.36 20.29 -19.14
CA ALA A 298 5.94 18.97 -19.00
C ALA A 298 5.03 17.87 -19.59
N GLY A 299 3.73 18.15 -19.74
CA GLY A 299 2.78 17.31 -20.47
C GLY A 299 2.27 17.97 -21.77
N GLY A 300 1.24 17.38 -22.37
CA GLY A 300 0.64 17.86 -23.62
C GLY A 300 0.17 19.33 -23.53
N SER A 301 0.64 20.17 -24.47
CA SER A 301 0.26 21.57 -24.54
C SER A 301 0.18 22.05 -25.99
N ASP A 302 -0.96 22.65 -26.34
CA ASP A 302 -1.24 23.33 -27.60
C ASP A 302 -1.27 24.86 -27.43
N ILE A 303 -0.78 25.40 -26.29
CA ILE A 303 -0.70 26.85 -26.06
C ILE A 303 0.30 27.46 -27.05
N SER A 304 -0.15 28.31 -27.97
CA SER A 304 0.73 28.97 -28.96
C SER A 304 1.10 30.41 -28.58
N THR A 305 0.45 30.99 -27.58
CA THR A 305 0.73 32.34 -27.10
C THR A 305 2.18 32.45 -26.65
N ALA A 306 2.88 33.46 -27.16
CA ALA A 306 4.26 33.74 -26.74
C ALA A 306 4.27 34.26 -25.30
N SER A 307 5.19 33.74 -24.49
CA SER A 307 5.50 34.29 -23.16
C SER A 307 6.79 35.13 -23.26
N SER A 308 6.93 36.09 -22.35
CA SER A 308 8.20 36.82 -22.18
C SER A 308 9.28 35.97 -21.49
N ILE A 309 8.88 34.85 -20.88
CA ILE A 309 9.75 33.88 -20.24
C ILE A 309 9.99 32.72 -21.22
N GLU A 310 11.24 32.24 -21.27
CA GLU A 310 11.58 31.06 -22.06
C GLU A 310 10.64 29.90 -21.72
N THR A 311 10.11 29.23 -22.74
CA THR A 311 9.09 28.19 -22.57
C THR A 311 9.50 26.93 -23.32
N ILE A 312 9.71 25.86 -22.57
CA ILE A 312 9.87 24.50 -23.09
C ILE A 312 8.49 23.81 -23.13
N LYS A 313 8.26 23.03 -24.18
CA LYS A 313 7.11 22.13 -24.28
C LYS A 313 7.60 20.71 -24.45
N TYR A 314 6.97 19.77 -23.75
CA TYR A 314 7.19 18.36 -23.96
C TYR A 314 6.81 17.95 -25.40
N SER A 315 7.63 17.10 -26.02
CA SER A 315 7.50 16.77 -27.46
C SER A 315 7.51 15.27 -27.76
N ASP A 316 7.09 14.43 -26.81
CA ASP A 316 6.99 12.96 -26.98
C ASP A 316 8.30 12.29 -27.49
N THR A 317 9.46 12.93 -27.35
CA THR A 317 10.77 12.46 -27.82
C THR A 317 11.88 12.87 -26.84
N TYR A 318 13.06 12.27 -27.00
CA TYR A 318 14.27 12.72 -26.32
C TYR A 318 14.61 14.18 -26.62
N ASN A 319 14.77 14.99 -25.59
CA ASN A 319 15.43 16.30 -25.68
C ASN A 319 16.32 16.54 -24.46
N PHE A 320 17.39 17.31 -24.68
CA PHE A 320 18.32 17.71 -23.63
C PHE A 320 18.51 19.22 -23.67
N TYR A 321 18.32 19.87 -22.53
CA TYR A 321 18.49 21.31 -22.36
C TYR A 321 19.56 21.53 -21.29
N ASN A 322 20.62 22.26 -21.66
CA ASN A 322 21.74 22.56 -20.77
C ASN A 322 21.70 24.03 -20.37
N TYR A 323 21.44 24.29 -19.09
CA TYR A 323 21.50 25.61 -18.47
C TYR A 323 22.73 25.69 -17.56
N GLY A 324 23.93 25.52 -18.12
CA GLY A 324 25.17 25.39 -17.36
C GLY A 324 25.52 26.61 -16.49
N ALA A 325 25.10 27.81 -16.89
CA ALA A 325 25.27 29.02 -16.06
C ALA A 325 24.44 28.98 -14.75
N THR A 326 23.45 28.09 -14.68
CA THR A 326 22.56 27.88 -13.53
C THR A 326 22.76 26.52 -12.88
N ASP A 327 23.77 25.76 -13.35
CA ASP A 327 24.06 24.40 -12.89
C ASP A 327 22.87 23.43 -13.04
N LEU A 328 22.14 23.52 -14.16
CA LEU A 328 20.92 22.74 -14.39
C LEU A 328 20.91 22.02 -15.75
N SER A 329 20.58 20.74 -15.74
CA SER A 329 20.21 19.95 -16.93
C SER A 329 18.74 19.55 -16.88
N ILE A 330 18.02 19.72 -17.99
CA ILE A 330 16.65 19.20 -18.15
C ILE A 330 16.63 18.15 -19.25
N VAL A 331 16.09 16.98 -18.94
CA VAL A 331 16.02 15.83 -19.86
C VAL A 331 14.57 15.45 -20.08
N GLN A 332 14.10 15.54 -21.32
CA GLN A 332 12.81 14.95 -21.70
C GLN A 332 13.01 13.53 -22.18
N LEU A 333 12.21 12.60 -21.64
CA LEU A 333 12.16 11.20 -22.02
C LEU A 333 10.72 10.84 -22.38
N THR A 334 10.57 9.88 -23.28
CA THR A 334 9.27 9.32 -23.68
C THR A 334 9.21 7.82 -23.40
N ALA A 335 8.16 7.40 -22.73
CA ALA A 335 7.84 6.02 -22.36
C ALA A 335 6.43 5.63 -22.82
N LYS A 336 5.86 6.36 -23.79
CA LYS A 336 4.50 6.23 -24.33
C LYS A 336 4.06 4.79 -24.65
N ASN A 337 4.99 3.93 -25.08
CA ASN A 337 4.74 2.52 -25.38
C ASN A 337 5.08 1.58 -24.20
N GLY A 338 4.92 2.06 -22.97
CA GLY A 338 5.12 1.29 -21.74
C GLY A 338 6.57 1.17 -21.27
N GLY A 339 7.49 2.00 -21.79
CA GLY A 339 8.92 1.96 -21.45
C GLY A 339 9.79 2.62 -22.51
N LEU A 340 11.05 2.91 -22.17
CA LEU A 340 12.02 3.59 -23.03
C LEU A 340 12.44 2.69 -24.19
N ARG A 341 12.62 1.39 -23.95
CA ARG A 341 13.01 0.38 -24.94
C ARG A 341 12.00 0.29 -26.08
N ASN A 342 10.72 0.21 -25.74
CA ASN A 342 9.63 0.06 -26.71
C ASN A 342 9.23 1.40 -27.37
N THR A 343 9.62 2.54 -26.77
CA THR A 343 9.29 3.87 -27.31
C THR A 343 10.42 4.42 -28.16
N GLN A 344 11.62 4.55 -27.59
CA GLN A 344 12.82 5.02 -28.29
C GLN A 344 14.07 4.56 -27.51
N ALA A 345 14.59 3.36 -27.82
CA ALA A 345 15.67 2.73 -27.05
C ALA A 345 16.97 3.54 -26.99
N SER A 346 17.24 4.40 -27.98
CA SER A 346 18.45 5.24 -28.00
C SER A 346 18.51 6.26 -26.85
N GLN A 347 17.37 6.55 -26.19
CA GLN A 347 17.28 7.42 -25.02
C GLN A 347 18.22 6.98 -23.89
N TRP A 348 18.33 5.67 -23.64
CA TRP A 348 19.18 5.10 -22.58
C TRP A 348 20.62 5.57 -22.64
N GLN A 349 21.18 5.61 -23.85
CA GLN A 349 22.57 6.02 -24.05
C GLN A 349 22.72 7.54 -24.12
N LYS A 350 21.69 8.25 -24.59
CA LYS A 350 21.73 9.70 -24.76
C LYS A 350 21.72 10.44 -23.43
N PHE A 351 20.77 10.19 -22.54
CA PHE A 351 20.67 10.99 -21.31
C PHE A 351 21.92 10.86 -20.43
N ALA A 352 22.48 9.64 -20.31
CA ALA A 352 23.67 9.43 -19.49
C ALA A 352 24.88 10.17 -20.06
N LYS A 353 25.05 10.14 -21.39
CA LYS A 353 26.13 10.86 -22.08
C LYS A 353 25.98 12.36 -21.96
N ASP A 354 24.78 12.88 -22.20
CA ASP A 354 24.53 14.32 -22.24
C ASP A 354 24.63 14.94 -20.83
N ILE A 355 24.13 14.26 -19.79
CA ILE A 355 24.31 14.67 -18.38
C ILE A 355 25.80 14.71 -18.01
N ALA A 356 26.56 13.66 -18.36
CA ALA A 356 27.99 13.62 -18.07
C ALA A 356 28.76 14.72 -18.81
N ALA A 357 28.39 15.01 -20.07
CA ALA A 357 29.02 16.05 -20.88
C ALA A 357 28.67 17.47 -20.40
N ALA A 358 27.45 17.68 -19.90
CA ALA A 358 27.02 18.99 -19.39
C ALA A 358 27.70 19.37 -18.09
N GLY A 359 28.02 18.39 -17.24
CA GLY A 359 28.76 18.62 -15.99
C GLY A 359 27.94 19.23 -14.85
N ASN A 360 26.66 19.55 -15.08
CA ASN A 360 25.79 20.17 -14.06
C ASN A 360 25.40 19.19 -12.95
N ASP A 361 25.29 19.67 -11.72
CA ASP A 361 24.92 18.86 -10.56
C ASP A 361 23.41 18.70 -10.38
N ASN A 362 22.59 19.62 -10.90
CA ASN A 362 21.13 19.51 -10.83
C ASN A 362 20.54 18.94 -12.12
N VAL A 363 19.72 17.89 -12.01
CA VAL A 363 19.09 17.21 -13.15
C VAL A 363 17.60 17.03 -12.94
N ILE A 364 16.79 17.55 -13.86
CA ILE A 364 15.34 17.34 -13.90
C ILE A 364 15.01 16.45 -15.11
N PHE A 365 14.55 15.23 -14.84
CA PHE A 365 13.92 14.38 -15.84
C PHE A 365 12.44 14.71 -15.97
N ILE A 366 11.95 14.77 -17.20
CA ILE A 366 10.53 14.98 -17.54
C ILE A 366 10.08 13.81 -18.41
N MET A 367 8.96 13.19 -18.07
CA MET A 367 8.43 12.05 -18.83
C MET A 367 6.90 11.92 -18.77
N ASP A 368 6.33 11.31 -19.79
CA ASP A 368 4.89 11.03 -19.93
C ASP A 368 4.38 9.87 -19.07
N CYS A 369 5.28 9.13 -18.42
CA CYS A 369 4.94 7.99 -17.59
C CYS A 369 5.89 7.87 -16.40
N THR A 370 5.35 7.67 -15.21
CA THR A 370 6.17 7.35 -14.03
C THR A 370 6.89 6.02 -14.23
N PRO A 371 8.19 5.89 -13.88
CA PRO A 371 8.93 4.65 -14.09
C PRO A 371 8.29 3.39 -13.50
N SER A 372 7.59 3.50 -12.36
CA SER A 372 6.86 2.38 -11.74
C SER A 372 5.68 1.85 -12.56
N ASN A 373 5.27 2.58 -13.60
CA ASN A 373 4.18 2.23 -14.50
C ASN A 373 4.69 1.68 -15.85
N PHE A 374 5.99 1.44 -16.00
CA PHE A 374 6.49 0.71 -17.17
C PHE A 374 5.88 -0.69 -17.22
N SER A 375 5.61 -1.18 -18.43
CA SER A 375 4.98 -2.49 -18.63
C SER A 375 5.95 -3.65 -18.34
N ASP A 376 7.25 -3.39 -18.38
CA ASP A 376 8.31 -4.35 -18.05
C ASP A 376 8.94 -4.00 -16.69
N THR A 377 8.79 -4.90 -15.72
CA THR A 377 9.33 -4.73 -14.36
C THR A 377 10.86 -4.71 -14.33
N LEU A 378 11.53 -5.43 -15.24
CA LEU A 378 12.99 -5.39 -15.35
C LEU A 378 13.46 -4.05 -15.93
N GLU A 379 12.68 -3.46 -16.83
CA GLU A 379 12.97 -2.10 -17.34
C GLU A 379 12.75 -1.03 -16.27
N THR A 380 11.76 -1.21 -15.40
CA THR A 380 11.56 -0.36 -14.21
C THR A 380 12.81 -0.39 -13.30
N GLU A 381 13.33 -1.58 -13.00
CA GLU A 381 14.55 -1.76 -12.21
C GLU A 381 15.78 -1.18 -12.91
N LEU A 382 15.88 -1.31 -14.24
CA LEU A 382 16.94 -0.70 -15.03
C LEU A 382 16.89 0.84 -14.95
N MET A 383 15.71 1.44 -15.05
CA MET A 383 15.53 2.90 -14.92
C MET A 383 15.95 3.37 -13.54
N ARG A 384 15.52 2.65 -12.49
CA ARG A 384 15.92 2.96 -11.13
C ARG A 384 17.44 2.87 -10.95
N SER A 385 18.07 1.83 -11.49
CA SER A 385 19.52 1.66 -11.45
C SER A 385 20.27 2.79 -12.17
N ALA A 386 19.79 3.21 -13.35
CA ALA A 386 20.38 4.31 -14.11
C ALA A 386 20.26 5.65 -13.37
N LEU A 387 19.09 5.95 -12.81
CA LEU A 387 18.85 7.13 -11.99
C LEU A 387 19.72 7.12 -10.73
N ASN A 388 19.83 5.99 -10.05
CA ASN A 388 20.70 5.83 -8.88
C ASN A 388 22.18 5.98 -9.23
N THR A 389 22.61 5.56 -10.42
CA THR A 389 23.97 5.78 -10.91
C THR A 389 24.27 7.28 -11.02
N ILE A 390 23.32 8.06 -11.53
CA ILE A 390 23.44 9.52 -11.61
C ILE A 390 23.44 10.13 -10.21
N LYS A 391 22.49 9.76 -9.34
CA LYS A 391 22.44 10.26 -7.95
C LYS A 391 23.73 9.95 -7.18
N ASN A 392 24.25 8.73 -7.29
CA ASN A 392 25.48 8.30 -6.63
C ASN A 392 26.75 8.97 -7.18
N SER A 393 26.66 9.65 -8.33
CA SER A 393 27.75 10.51 -8.82
C SER A 393 27.79 11.89 -8.14
N GLY A 394 26.92 12.14 -7.15
CA GLY A 394 26.85 13.38 -6.36
C GLY A 394 25.78 14.37 -6.84
N LYS A 395 25.00 14.01 -7.86
CA LYS A 395 24.01 14.89 -8.50
C LYS A 395 22.68 14.93 -7.75
N ASP A 396 21.99 16.05 -7.80
CA ASP A 396 20.60 16.16 -7.38
C ASP A 396 19.67 15.80 -8.55
N VAL A 397 18.69 14.94 -8.29
CA VAL A 397 17.91 14.28 -9.36
C VAL A 397 16.43 14.31 -9.04
N TYR A 398 15.67 15.02 -9.89
CA TYR A 398 14.21 15.03 -9.86
C TYR A 398 13.66 14.29 -11.08
N VAL A 399 12.61 13.51 -10.87
CA VAL A 399 11.87 12.81 -11.94
C VAL A 399 10.44 13.29 -11.91
N VAL A 400 10.11 14.17 -12.86
CA VAL A 400 8.79 14.76 -13.05
C VAL A 400 8.04 13.97 -14.11
N SER A 401 7.05 13.20 -13.68
CA SER A 401 6.14 12.48 -14.56
C SER A 401 4.90 13.32 -14.83
N THR A 402 4.31 13.21 -16.01
CA THR A 402 3.02 13.84 -16.32
C THR A 402 2.02 12.78 -16.78
N SER A 403 1.37 12.13 -15.82
CA SER A 403 0.45 11.04 -16.12
C SER A 403 -0.81 11.09 -15.24
N GLY A 404 -1.96 10.78 -15.85
CA GLY A 404 -3.23 10.65 -15.14
C GLY A 404 -3.74 11.94 -14.49
N TYR A 405 -4.44 11.79 -13.37
CA TYR A 405 -5.24 12.86 -12.74
C TYR A 405 -4.87 13.14 -11.28
N SER A 406 -3.83 12.51 -10.74
CA SER A 406 -3.43 12.66 -9.33
C SER A 406 -2.08 13.36 -9.22
N ALA A 407 -2.00 14.41 -8.40
CA ALA A 407 -0.73 14.99 -7.98
C ALA A 407 -0.17 14.20 -6.80
N TRP A 408 1.12 13.87 -6.85
CA TRP A 408 1.84 13.26 -5.75
C TRP A 408 3.34 13.50 -5.88
N ASN A 409 4.03 13.40 -4.75
CA ASN A 409 5.49 13.43 -4.66
C ASN A 409 5.98 12.39 -3.64
N THR A 410 7.16 11.83 -3.87
CA THR A 410 7.82 10.92 -2.94
C THR A 410 9.33 10.94 -3.14
N VAL A 411 10.07 10.59 -2.09
CA VAL A 411 11.52 10.45 -2.13
C VAL A 411 11.90 8.99 -2.01
N LYS A 412 12.77 8.52 -2.92
CA LYS A 412 13.32 7.17 -2.88
C LYS A 412 14.77 7.20 -3.34
N ASP A 413 15.64 6.58 -2.56
CA ASP A 413 17.06 6.43 -2.90
C ASP A 413 17.76 7.78 -3.21
N GLY A 414 17.38 8.87 -2.51
CA GLY A 414 17.90 10.23 -2.74
C GLY A 414 17.27 10.98 -3.92
N ILE A 415 16.30 10.38 -4.60
CA ILE A 415 15.69 10.91 -5.83
C ILE A 415 14.25 11.32 -5.54
N ARG A 416 13.88 12.53 -5.98
CA ARG A 416 12.51 13.06 -5.83
C ARG A 416 11.71 12.68 -7.06
N TYR A 417 10.63 11.92 -6.85
CA TYR A 417 9.68 11.57 -7.88
C TYR A 417 8.42 12.40 -7.68
N ILE A 418 8.00 13.11 -8.72
CA ILE A 418 6.87 14.03 -8.68
C ILE A 418 5.98 13.72 -9.88
N ASN A 419 4.67 13.60 -9.69
CA ASN A 419 3.72 13.49 -10.79
C ASN A 419 2.82 14.72 -10.86
N LEU A 420 2.84 15.36 -12.02
CA LEU A 420 1.95 16.46 -12.36
C LEU A 420 0.75 15.92 -13.15
N PRO A 421 -0.48 16.10 -12.65
CA PRO A 421 -1.65 15.56 -13.30
C PRO A 421 -2.10 16.42 -14.49
N ASN A 422 -2.99 15.87 -15.31
CA ASN A 422 -3.66 16.60 -16.37
C ASN A 422 -4.63 17.65 -15.81
N LEU A 423 -4.70 18.81 -16.45
CA LEU A 423 -5.60 19.91 -16.10
C LEU A 423 -7.08 19.54 -16.23
N PHE A 424 -7.40 18.72 -17.23
CA PHE A 424 -8.75 18.27 -17.50
C PHE A 424 -8.87 16.76 -17.23
N ASN A 425 -9.97 16.38 -16.58
CA ASN A 425 -10.37 14.99 -16.41
C ASN A 425 -10.80 14.38 -17.76
N ALA A 426 -11.00 13.06 -17.79
CA ALA A 426 -11.45 12.34 -18.99
C ALA A 426 -12.78 12.84 -19.56
N ASP A 427 -13.63 13.45 -18.73
CA ASP A 427 -14.93 14.02 -19.11
C ASP A 427 -14.85 15.52 -19.50
N GLY A 428 -13.66 16.13 -19.45
CA GLY A 428 -13.43 17.54 -19.77
C GLY A 428 -13.69 18.52 -18.61
N SER A 429 -14.07 18.01 -17.43
CA SER A 429 -14.15 18.81 -16.22
C SER A 429 -12.75 19.19 -15.70
N LEU A 430 -12.66 20.26 -14.91
CA LEU A 430 -11.39 20.66 -14.30
C LEU A 430 -10.96 19.67 -13.24
N ASN A 431 -9.68 19.33 -13.26
CA ASN A 431 -9.08 18.47 -12.25
C ASN A 431 -8.74 19.25 -10.98
N SER A 432 -9.48 19.01 -9.91
CA SER A 432 -9.22 19.61 -8.58
C SER A 432 -7.86 19.23 -7.97
N ASN A 433 -7.24 18.13 -8.43
CA ASN A 433 -5.90 17.75 -8.02
C ASN A 433 -4.81 18.45 -8.85
N PHE A 434 -5.16 19.31 -9.81
CA PHE A 434 -4.16 20.00 -10.62
C PHE A 434 -3.23 20.83 -9.75
N ARG A 435 -1.92 20.67 -9.99
CA ARG A 435 -0.85 21.40 -9.31
C ARG A 435 0.18 21.86 -10.33
N THR A 436 0.81 22.99 -10.05
CA THR A 436 2.05 23.41 -10.69
C THR A 436 3.23 23.07 -9.78
N LEU A 437 4.38 22.78 -10.37
CA LEU A 437 5.63 22.55 -9.66
C LEU A 437 6.55 23.74 -9.89
N THR A 438 7.06 24.35 -8.84
CA THR A 438 8.14 25.34 -8.93
C THR A 438 9.41 24.69 -8.41
N VAL A 439 10.48 24.66 -9.20
CA VAL A 439 11.80 24.23 -8.77
C VAL A 439 12.72 25.43 -8.69
N LYS A 440 13.24 25.71 -7.50
CA LYS A 440 14.30 26.67 -7.25
C LYS A 440 15.64 25.94 -7.32
N VAL A 441 16.55 26.44 -8.14
CA VAL A 441 17.94 25.99 -8.24
C VAL A 441 18.86 27.07 -7.69
N ASP A 442 19.71 26.73 -6.73
CA ASP A 442 20.74 27.64 -6.21
C ASP A 442 22.01 26.87 -5.82
N GLY A 443 22.99 27.56 -5.23
CA GLY A 443 24.28 26.97 -4.84
C GLY A 443 24.19 25.84 -3.79
N ASN A 444 23.02 25.57 -3.21
CA ASN A 444 22.77 24.47 -2.29
C ASN A 444 21.98 23.30 -2.93
N GLY A 445 21.70 23.35 -4.25
CA GLY A 445 20.96 22.33 -4.98
C GLY A 445 19.54 22.75 -5.37
N MET A 446 18.64 21.77 -5.50
CA MET A 446 17.24 22.00 -5.84
C MET A 446 16.32 22.00 -4.62
N TYR A 447 15.29 22.85 -4.67
CA TYR A 447 14.16 22.87 -3.76
C TYR A 447 12.89 23.02 -4.59
N TYR A 448 11.77 22.47 -4.13
CA TYR A 448 10.53 22.52 -4.88
C TYR A 448 9.31 22.84 -4.03
N ASP A 449 8.29 23.37 -4.70
CA ASP A 449 6.96 23.61 -4.17
C ASP A 449 5.91 23.06 -5.14
N LEU A 450 4.77 22.60 -4.60
CA LEU A 450 3.62 22.11 -5.36
C LEU A 450 2.38 22.94 -5.02
N ASP A 451 2.03 23.86 -5.91
CA ASP A 451 0.98 24.84 -5.69
C ASP A 451 -0.36 24.46 -6.32
N THR A 452 -1.45 24.77 -5.62
CA THR A 452 -2.81 24.78 -6.18
C THR A 452 -3.00 25.97 -7.12
N VAL A 453 -3.65 25.75 -8.27
CA VAL A 453 -4.05 26.83 -9.18
C VAL A 453 -5.50 27.29 -8.95
N PHE A 454 -6.37 26.41 -8.43
CA PHE A 454 -7.82 26.61 -8.33
C PHE A 454 -8.35 26.38 -6.92
#